data_AF-A0A2E7CLU0-F1
#
_entry.id   AF-A0A2E7CLU0-F1
#
_cell.length_a   1.000
_cell.length_b   1.000
_cell.length_c   1.000
_cell.angle_alpha   90.00
_cell.angle_beta   90.00
_cell.angle_gamma   90.00
#
_symmetry.space_group_name_H-M   'P 1'
#
loop_
_entity.id
_entity.type
_entity.pdbx_description
1 polymer ?
#
loop_
_entity_poly.entity_id
_entity_poly.type
_entity_poly.pdbx_seq_one_letter_code
_entity_poly.pdbx_strand_id
1 'polypeptide(L)'
;MSDEQFFFIKDGEKQVFNSSWYRGKHTNFIPTKAEFKKHNAIYEYFLKGLLPEEPFITKSMPLTAFGSCFAAHVSKYLALKSYNILGKTLSLDAHIIRFGEGIVNTFAVLQQLEWALLDKEMPENLWFSKDKEIAPVSPQIRSNTKKIMLSTEVFIFTLGLSEVWFDNQTGEALWRAVPLLLFDPKRHEFRQTTVSENVHNIKRIIEIVQQHRPQAKIIFTLSPVPLSATFRDIPCLIANSVSKSTLRCALDEALRSSGYSNVYYFPSYELVTSALKNPFKEDNRHIRKDVVQSIMHIFEQSYCCDAPKRF
;
A
#
# COMPACT_ATOMS: atom_id res chain seq x y z
N MET A 1 16.49 -27.16 -37.83
CA MET A 1 16.60 -25.72 -37.47
C MET A 1 17.41 -25.69 -36.20
N SER A 2 18.61 -25.10 -36.22
CA SER A 2 19.52 -25.09 -35.07
C SER A 2 18.88 -24.34 -33.91
N ASP A 3 18.92 -24.93 -32.71
CA ASP A 3 18.66 -24.28 -31.43
C ASP A 3 19.76 -23.23 -31.16
N GLU A 4 19.78 -22.14 -31.93
CA GLU A 4 20.75 -21.07 -31.72
C GLU A 4 20.39 -20.34 -30.43
N GLN A 5 20.96 -20.75 -29.30
CA GLN A 5 20.85 -19.98 -28.07
C GLN A 5 21.47 -18.59 -28.31
N PHE A 6 20.66 -17.53 -28.30
CA PHE A 6 21.20 -16.17 -28.22
C PHE A 6 21.59 -15.90 -26.79
N PHE A 7 22.86 -15.58 -26.62
CA PHE A 7 23.40 -15.08 -25.39
C PHE A 7 23.68 -13.61 -25.60
N PHE A 8 23.18 -12.78 -24.70
CA PHE A 8 23.74 -11.45 -24.58
C PHE A 8 24.69 -11.46 -23.39
N ILE A 9 25.91 -10.95 -23.64
CA ILE A 9 26.84 -10.61 -22.58
C ILE A 9 26.50 -9.18 -22.20
N LYS A 10 25.93 -8.98 -21.02
CA LYS A 10 25.72 -7.64 -20.47
C LYS A 10 26.54 -7.54 -19.20
N ASP A 11 27.54 -6.66 -19.24
CA ASP A 11 28.55 -6.47 -18.19
C ASP A 11 29.38 -7.73 -17.84
N GLY A 12 29.66 -8.59 -18.83
CA GLY A 12 30.54 -9.76 -18.65
C GLY A 12 29.86 -11.02 -18.10
N GLU A 13 28.58 -10.94 -17.71
CA GLU A 13 27.79 -12.12 -17.34
C GLU A 13 26.93 -12.59 -18.53
N LYS A 14 26.98 -13.90 -18.80
CA LYS A 14 26.27 -14.55 -19.90
C LYS A 14 24.88 -14.99 -19.44
N GLN A 15 23.82 -14.29 -19.84
CA GLN A 15 22.45 -14.78 -19.68
C GLN A 15 22.00 -15.55 -20.94
N VAL A 16 21.43 -16.73 -20.73
CA VAL A 16 20.98 -17.63 -21.81
C VAL A 16 19.47 -17.51 -21.97
N PHE A 17 19.01 -17.10 -23.16
CA PHE A 17 17.60 -17.18 -23.51
C PHE A 17 17.44 -17.95 -24.82
N ASN A 18 16.44 -18.83 -24.88
CA ASN A 18 16.13 -19.52 -26.12
C ASN A 18 15.59 -18.50 -27.15
N SER A 19 16.29 -18.42 -28.28
CA SER A 19 16.03 -17.51 -29.41
C SER A 19 14.76 -17.85 -30.19
N SER A 20 14.27 -19.09 -30.08
CA SER A 20 13.13 -19.58 -30.83
C SER A 20 11.81 -18.94 -30.42
N TRP A 21 11.82 -18.10 -29.39
CA TRP A 21 10.63 -17.47 -28.82
C TRP A 21 10.62 -15.97 -29.12
N TYR A 22 9.57 -15.50 -29.79
CA TYR A 22 9.30 -14.08 -29.97
C TYR A 22 9.18 -13.37 -28.60
N ARG A 23 9.93 -12.27 -28.41
CA ARG A 23 9.98 -11.55 -27.12
C ARG A 23 9.20 -10.23 -27.12
N GLY A 24 8.83 -9.70 -28.28
CA GLY A 24 8.05 -8.46 -28.42
C GLY A 24 8.83 -7.16 -28.12
N LYS A 25 8.17 -6.01 -28.32
CA LYS A 25 8.77 -4.66 -28.15
C LYS A 25 8.93 -4.22 -26.69
N HIS A 26 8.32 -4.93 -25.74
CA HIS A 26 8.30 -4.57 -24.31
C HIS A 26 8.94 -5.66 -23.43
N THR A 27 9.91 -6.41 -23.96
CA THR A 27 10.67 -7.37 -23.16
C THR A 27 11.50 -6.64 -22.10
N ASN A 28 11.33 -7.01 -20.84
CA ASN A 28 12.18 -6.56 -19.75
C ASN A 28 12.84 -7.80 -19.12
N PHE A 29 14.16 -7.76 -18.96
CA PHE A 29 14.93 -8.90 -18.45
C PHE A 29 15.19 -8.74 -16.95
N ILE A 30 15.29 -9.86 -16.25
CA ILE A 30 15.73 -9.89 -14.86
C ILE A 30 17.21 -9.44 -14.77
N PRO A 31 17.57 -8.55 -13.85
CA PRO A 31 18.96 -8.12 -13.71
C PRO A 31 19.85 -9.27 -13.23
N THR A 32 21.07 -9.32 -13.75
CA THR A 32 22.18 -10.03 -13.11
C THR A 32 22.48 -9.45 -11.73
N LYS A 33 23.20 -10.20 -10.90
CA LYS A 33 23.69 -9.69 -9.60
C LYS A 33 24.66 -8.52 -9.78
N ALA A 34 25.42 -8.48 -10.87
CA ALA A 34 26.32 -7.39 -11.20
C ALA A 34 25.55 -6.11 -11.58
N GLU A 35 24.57 -6.21 -12.49
CA GLU A 35 23.70 -5.09 -12.85
C GLU A 35 22.96 -4.52 -11.64
N PHE A 36 22.54 -5.40 -10.74
CA PHE A 36 21.82 -4.98 -9.54
C PHE A 36 22.63 -4.15 -8.55
N LYS A 37 23.97 -4.12 -8.70
CA LYS A 37 24.86 -3.25 -7.90
C LYS A 37 25.06 -1.87 -8.51
N LYS A 38 24.60 -1.63 -9.75
CA LYS A 38 24.71 -0.32 -10.41
C LYS A 38 23.83 0.71 -9.70
N HIS A 39 24.28 1.96 -9.71
CA HIS A 39 23.64 3.06 -8.97
C HIS A 39 22.16 3.25 -9.34
N ASN A 40 21.81 3.08 -10.63
CA ASN A 40 20.47 3.29 -11.17
C ASN A 40 19.58 2.02 -11.19
N ALA A 41 20.05 0.87 -10.69
CA ALA A 41 19.37 -0.42 -10.86
C ALA A 41 17.95 -0.43 -10.29
N ILE A 42 17.70 0.24 -9.17
CA ILE A 42 16.36 0.35 -8.60
C ILE A 42 15.40 1.03 -9.59
N TYR A 43 15.83 2.12 -10.21
CA TYR A 43 15.01 2.85 -11.17
C TYR A 43 14.75 2.05 -12.44
N GLU A 44 15.77 1.34 -12.93
CA GLU A 44 15.68 0.55 -14.17
C GLU A 44 14.83 -0.72 -14.00
N TYR A 45 14.99 -1.44 -12.89
CA TYR A 45 14.41 -2.79 -12.73
C TYR A 45 13.18 -2.85 -11.83
N PHE A 46 12.95 -1.84 -10.97
CA PHE A 46 11.77 -1.82 -10.08
C PHE A 46 10.77 -0.71 -10.42
N LEU A 47 11.22 0.40 -11.00
CA LEU A 47 10.38 1.60 -11.14
C LEU A 47 10.06 1.97 -12.61
N LYS A 48 10.75 1.37 -13.58
CA LYS A 48 10.53 1.62 -15.01
C LYS A 48 9.05 1.38 -15.39
N GLY A 49 8.43 2.43 -15.93
CA GLY A 49 7.02 2.39 -16.36
C GLY A 49 5.99 2.54 -15.22
N LEU A 50 6.43 2.65 -13.96
CA LEU A 50 5.54 2.87 -12.80
C LEU A 50 5.57 4.31 -12.28
N LEU A 51 6.64 5.05 -12.57
CA LEU A 51 6.80 6.44 -12.11
C LEU A 51 5.97 7.42 -12.94
N PRO A 52 5.57 8.56 -12.36
CA PRO A 52 5.08 9.68 -13.15
C PRO A 52 6.17 10.18 -14.10
N GLU A 53 5.77 10.86 -15.18
CA GLU A 53 6.69 11.52 -16.11
C GLU A 53 7.63 12.49 -15.37
N GLU A 54 7.07 13.26 -14.44
CA GLU A 54 7.82 14.14 -13.54
C GLU A 54 7.29 14.05 -12.09
N PRO A 55 8.16 14.24 -11.08
CA PRO A 55 7.73 14.41 -9.71
C PRO A 55 6.74 15.57 -9.57
N PHE A 56 5.65 15.38 -8.83
CA PHE A 56 4.55 16.35 -8.72
C PHE A 56 4.26 16.82 -7.29
N ILE A 57 4.81 16.17 -6.27
CA ILE A 57 4.56 16.51 -4.87
C ILE A 57 5.44 17.69 -4.47
N THR A 58 4.83 18.84 -4.20
CA THR A 58 5.51 20.00 -3.60
C THR A 58 5.31 20.03 -2.09
N LYS A 59 6.12 20.82 -1.36
CA LYS A 59 5.99 20.95 0.10
C LYS A 59 4.65 21.50 0.58
N SER A 60 3.97 22.32 -0.23
CA SER A 60 2.70 22.95 0.15
C SER A 60 1.49 22.04 -0.07
N MET A 61 1.57 21.08 -0.99
CA MET A 61 0.46 20.18 -1.31
C MET A 61 0.04 19.37 -0.07
N PRO A 62 -1.25 19.36 0.31
CA PRO A 62 -1.71 18.56 1.44
C PRO A 62 -1.70 17.05 1.11
N LEU A 63 -0.98 16.28 1.91
CA LEU A 63 -0.87 14.83 1.77
C LEU A 63 -1.55 14.09 2.92
N THR A 64 -2.24 12.99 2.61
CA THR A 64 -2.77 12.07 3.62
C THR A 64 -2.38 10.65 3.29
N ALA A 65 -1.70 9.99 4.22
CA ALA A 65 -1.32 8.58 4.10
C ALA A 65 -2.24 7.70 4.95
N PHE A 66 -2.84 6.70 4.31
CA PHE A 66 -3.71 5.70 4.90
C PHE A 66 -2.95 4.38 5.05
N GLY A 67 -3.02 3.79 6.24
CA GLY A 67 -2.38 2.52 6.56
C GLY A 67 -1.84 2.48 7.99
N SER A 68 -1.26 1.36 8.40
CA SER A 68 -0.71 1.17 9.75
C SER A 68 0.78 1.55 9.88
N CYS A 69 1.70 0.59 9.71
CA CYS A 69 3.12 0.75 10.05
C CYS A 69 3.93 1.44 8.94
N PHE A 70 3.82 0.99 7.70
CA PHE A 70 4.61 1.56 6.60
C PHE A 70 4.12 2.96 6.20
N ALA A 71 2.80 3.20 6.22
CA ALA A 71 2.22 4.54 6.04
C ALA A 71 2.73 5.56 7.08
N ALA A 72 2.95 5.12 8.33
CA ALA A 72 3.55 5.96 9.37
C ALA A 72 5.01 6.33 9.04
N HIS A 73 5.79 5.44 8.44
CA HIS A 73 7.14 5.75 7.97
C HIS A 73 7.13 6.81 6.86
N VAL A 74 6.24 6.68 5.86
CA VAL A 74 6.05 7.69 4.80
C VAL A 74 5.69 9.05 5.40
N SER A 75 4.67 9.07 6.26
CA SER A 75 4.22 10.30 6.93
C SER A 75 5.33 10.95 7.75
N LYS A 76 6.06 10.17 8.55
CA LYS A 76 7.14 10.69 9.41
C LYS A 76 8.32 11.21 8.58
N TYR A 77 8.67 10.51 7.50
CA TYR A 77 9.78 10.92 6.64
C TYR A 77 9.47 12.24 5.93
N LEU A 78 8.34 12.31 5.23
CA LEU A 78 7.89 13.51 4.54
C LEU A 78 7.67 14.67 5.52
N ALA A 79 7.19 14.37 6.73
CA ALA A 79 7.08 15.36 7.79
C ALA A 79 8.41 16.01 8.17
N LEU A 80 9.46 15.21 8.35
CA LEU A 80 10.80 15.68 8.69
C LEU A 80 11.44 16.51 7.57
N LYS A 81 10.96 16.32 6.33
CA LYS A 81 11.36 17.08 5.14
C LYS A 81 10.48 18.31 4.86
N SER A 82 9.61 18.67 5.80
CA SER A 82 8.71 19.83 5.74
C SER A 82 7.60 19.74 4.68
N TYR A 83 7.22 18.55 4.24
CA TYR A 83 6.00 18.38 3.43
C TYR A 83 4.74 18.48 4.31
N ASN A 84 3.68 19.01 3.72
CA ASN A 84 2.38 19.25 4.34
C ASN A 84 1.56 17.97 4.52
N ILE A 85 1.93 17.14 5.50
CA ILE A 85 1.14 15.98 5.90
C ILE A 85 -0.04 16.42 6.77
N LEU A 86 -1.27 16.18 6.30
CA LEU A 86 -2.48 16.37 7.08
C LEU A 86 -2.61 15.30 8.17
N GLY A 87 -3.31 15.65 9.25
CA GLY A 87 -3.51 14.76 10.40
C GLY A 87 -2.27 14.52 11.27
N LYS A 88 -1.26 15.40 11.21
CA LYS A 88 -0.12 15.45 12.13
C LYS A 88 -0.48 15.91 13.54
N THR A 89 -1.32 16.95 13.63
CA THR A 89 -1.64 17.71 14.85
C THR A 89 -3.01 17.39 15.43
N LEU A 90 -3.72 16.45 14.83
CA LEU A 90 -4.97 16.00 15.43
C LEU A 90 -4.58 15.29 16.72
N SER A 91 -5.08 15.84 17.83
CA SER A 91 -5.27 15.10 19.08
C SER A 91 -5.79 13.70 18.75
N LEU A 92 -5.57 12.78 19.69
CA LEU A 92 -5.98 11.37 19.65
C LEU A 92 -7.26 11.09 18.81
N ASP A 93 -8.25 11.97 18.84
CA ASP A 93 -9.55 11.99 18.14
C ASP A 93 -9.59 11.77 16.61
N ALA A 94 -8.48 11.88 15.87
CA ALA A 94 -8.44 11.45 14.46
C ALA A 94 -8.00 9.99 14.29
N HIS A 95 -8.43 9.14 15.22
CA HIS A 95 -8.23 7.69 15.24
C HIS A 95 -8.50 7.01 13.88
N ILE A 96 -9.36 7.60 13.04
CA ILE A 96 -9.81 7.05 11.77
C ILE A 96 -8.72 7.02 10.70
N ILE A 97 -7.88 8.05 10.57
CA ILE A 97 -6.86 8.08 9.51
C ILE A 97 -5.63 7.24 9.90
N ARG A 98 -5.42 7.02 11.20
CA ARG A 98 -4.23 6.36 11.76
C ARG A 98 -4.59 5.30 12.81
N PHE A 99 -5.36 4.28 12.40
CA PHE A 99 -5.39 3.05 13.19
C PHE A 99 -4.04 2.33 13.03
N GLY A 100 -3.21 2.38 14.08
CA GLY A 100 -2.18 1.36 14.27
C GLY A 100 -2.83 -0.03 14.26
N GLU A 101 -2.09 -1.06 13.82
CA GLU A 101 -2.55 -2.47 13.66
C GLU A 101 -4.08 -2.59 13.39
N GLY A 102 -4.54 -2.10 12.24
CA GLY A 102 -5.97 -2.01 11.95
C GLY A 102 -6.30 -1.78 10.49
N ILE A 103 -6.07 -0.57 9.99
CA ILE A 103 -6.37 -0.23 8.59
C ILE A 103 -5.23 -0.72 7.69
N VAL A 104 -5.36 -1.93 7.17
CA VAL A 104 -4.39 -2.51 6.22
C VAL A 104 -5.07 -3.32 5.14
N ASN A 105 -6.40 -3.33 5.07
CA ASN A 105 -7.14 -4.05 4.05
C ASN A 105 -8.02 -3.09 3.23
N THR A 106 -8.39 -3.49 2.02
CA THR A 106 -9.14 -2.64 1.08
C THR A 106 -10.56 -2.34 1.55
N PHE A 107 -11.18 -3.24 2.32
CA PHE A 107 -12.55 -3.09 2.80
C PHE A 107 -12.66 -1.96 3.83
N ALA A 108 -11.78 -1.98 4.85
CA ALA A 108 -11.75 -0.94 5.88
C ALA A 108 -11.37 0.43 5.30
N VAL A 109 -10.51 0.47 4.28
CA VAL A 109 -10.19 1.72 3.57
C VAL A 109 -11.41 2.21 2.80
N LEU A 110 -12.06 1.34 2.01
CA LEU A 110 -13.26 1.70 1.25
C LEU A 110 -14.36 2.23 2.17
N GLN A 111 -14.69 1.50 3.24
CA GLN A 111 -15.71 1.92 4.20
C GLN A 111 -15.41 3.30 4.81
N GLN A 112 -14.15 3.62 5.12
CA GLN A 112 -13.82 4.97 5.61
C GLN A 112 -14.14 6.06 4.62
N LEU A 113 -13.88 5.82 3.33
CA LEU A 113 -14.20 6.77 2.27
C LEU A 113 -15.72 6.87 2.08
N GLU A 114 -16.44 5.75 2.07
CA GLU A 114 -17.90 5.77 1.98
C GLU A 114 -18.54 6.50 3.16
N TRP A 115 -18.06 6.23 4.37
CA TRP A 115 -18.54 6.87 5.58
C TRP A 115 -18.23 8.38 5.59
N ALA A 116 -17.01 8.78 5.25
CA ALA A 116 -16.60 10.18 5.35
C ALA A 116 -17.05 11.04 4.16
N LEU A 117 -16.97 10.53 2.92
CA LEU A 117 -17.22 11.32 1.71
C LEU A 117 -18.64 11.14 1.16
N LEU A 118 -19.21 9.93 1.26
CA LEU A 118 -20.57 9.64 0.76
C LEU A 118 -21.65 9.74 1.85
N ASP A 119 -21.25 10.08 3.07
CA ASP A 119 -22.13 10.11 4.25
C ASP A 119 -22.86 8.77 4.50
N LYS A 120 -22.30 7.64 4.03
CA LYS A 120 -22.86 6.29 4.24
C LYS A 120 -22.94 6.01 5.74
N GLU A 121 -24.13 5.66 6.22
CA GLU A 121 -24.32 5.22 7.59
C GLU A 121 -23.60 3.89 7.81
N MET A 122 -22.83 3.82 8.89
CA MET A 122 -22.10 2.62 9.27
C MET A 122 -22.77 2.00 10.48
N PRO A 123 -23.00 0.67 10.48
CA PRO A 123 -23.50 -0.03 11.66
C PRO A 123 -22.67 0.25 12.90
N GLU A 124 -23.33 0.25 14.06
CA GLU A 124 -22.65 0.33 15.34
C GLU A 124 -21.78 -0.91 15.58
N ASN A 125 -20.71 -0.75 16.36
CA ASN A 125 -19.81 -1.84 16.79
C ASN A 125 -18.83 -2.37 15.73
N LEU A 126 -18.65 -1.67 14.62
CA LEU A 126 -17.63 -2.05 13.61
C LEU A 126 -16.21 -1.60 13.97
N TRP A 127 -16.08 -0.68 14.94
CA TRP A 127 -14.83 0.01 15.24
C TRP A 127 -14.38 -0.28 16.66
N PHE A 128 -13.09 -0.59 16.81
CA PHE A 128 -12.48 -0.83 18.11
C PHE A 128 -11.36 0.17 18.37
N SER A 129 -11.41 0.84 19.52
CA SER A 129 -10.40 1.80 19.97
C SER A 129 -9.06 1.12 20.24
N LYS A 130 -8.03 1.91 20.54
CA LYS A 130 -6.74 1.36 21.01
C LYS A 130 -6.87 0.65 22.36
N ASP A 131 -7.83 1.09 23.15
CA ASP A 131 -8.14 0.58 24.49
C ASP A 131 -9.07 -0.65 24.45
N LYS A 132 -9.32 -1.19 23.25
CA LYS A 132 -10.12 -2.40 23.00
C LYS A 132 -11.61 -2.25 23.31
N GLU A 133 -12.09 -1.03 23.28
CA GLU A 133 -13.51 -0.68 23.44
C GLU A 133 -14.15 -0.41 22.09
N ILE A 134 -15.48 -0.42 22.03
CA ILE A 134 -16.20 -0.02 20.82
C ILE A 134 -16.02 1.48 20.61
N ALA A 135 -15.41 1.86 19.49
CA ALA A 135 -15.21 3.27 19.18
C ALA A 135 -16.53 3.87 18.66
N PRO A 136 -16.98 5.01 19.23
CA PRO A 136 -18.26 5.60 18.88
C PRO A 136 -18.25 6.18 17.47
N VAL A 137 -19.39 6.05 16.78
CA VAL A 137 -19.65 6.75 15.52
C VAL A 137 -19.99 8.21 15.82
N SER A 138 -18.97 9.07 15.86
CA SER A 138 -19.16 10.50 16.15
C SER A 138 -19.36 11.32 14.86
N PRO A 139 -20.47 12.08 14.74
CA PRO A 139 -20.66 13.03 13.64
C PRO A 139 -19.54 14.06 13.52
N GLN A 140 -18.96 14.46 14.65
CA GLN A 140 -17.84 15.40 14.67
C GLN A 140 -16.57 14.76 14.09
N ILE A 141 -16.29 13.50 14.42
CA ILE A 141 -15.15 12.76 13.84
C ILE A 141 -15.37 12.55 12.34
N ARG A 142 -16.60 12.27 11.90
CA ARG A 142 -16.95 12.19 10.46
C ARG A 142 -16.66 13.49 9.74
N SER A 143 -17.17 14.60 10.29
CA SER A 143 -16.96 15.94 9.73
C SER A 143 -15.48 16.30 9.63
N ASN A 144 -14.69 16.01 10.67
CA ASN A 144 -13.24 16.23 10.66
C ASN A 144 -12.53 15.36 9.61
N THR A 145 -12.89 14.08 9.51
CA THR A 145 -12.33 13.14 8.52
C THR A 145 -12.66 13.58 7.10
N LYS A 146 -13.92 13.97 6.85
CA LYS A 146 -14.40 14.53 5.58
C LYS A 146 -13.60 15.77 5.20
N LYS A 147 -13.41 16.73 6.12
CA LYS A 147 -12.60 17.94 5.88
C LYS A 147 -11.16 17.62 5.47
N ILE A 148 -10.53 16.65 6.13
CA ILE A 148 -9.15 16.22 5.78
C ILE A 148 -9.12 15.61 4.38
N MET A 149 -10.02 14.68 4.08
CA MET A 149 -10.09 14.05 2.76
C MET A 149 -10.37 15.09 1.65
N LEU A 150 -11.30 16.02 1.86
CA LEU A 150 -11.60 17.09 0.90
C LEU A 150 -10.46 18.12 0.75
N SER A 151 -9.58 18.25 1.76
CA SER A 151 -8.40 19.11 1.68
C SER A 151 -7.19 18.38 1.10
N THR A 152 -7.23 17.06 0.98
CA THR A 152 -6.09 16.25 0.50
C THR A 152 -5.94 16.41 -1.02
N GLU A 153 -4.70 16.58 -1.46
CA GLU A 153 -4.31 16.60 -2.87
C GLU A 153 -3.52 15.34 -3.27
N VAL A 154 -2.83 14.71 -2.32
CA VAL A 154 -2.11 13.45 -2.56
C VAL A 154 -2.53 12.41 -1.52
N PHE A 155 -3.23 11.38 -1.98
CA PHE A 155 -3.63 10.23 -1.17
C PHE A 155 -2.59 9.12 -1.31
N ILE A 156 -2.07 8.61 -0.20
CA ILE A 156 -1.14 7.48 -0.19
C ILE A 156 -1.81 6.31 0.51
N PHE A 157 -2.24 5.29 -0.22
CA PHE A 157 -2.89 4.11 0.34
C PHE A 157 -1.89 2.96 0.47
N THR A 158 -1.59 2.57 1.71
CA THR A 158 -0.74 1.42 2.03
C THR A 158 -1.60 0.21 2.40
N LEU A 159 -1.75 -0.73 1.48
CA LEU A 159 -2.41 -2.01 1.74
C LEU A 159 -1.44 -2.97 2.43
N GLY A 160 -1.92 -3.90 3.24
CA GLY A 160 -1.06 -4.71 4.11
C GLY A 160 -1.52 -6.13 4.37
N LEU A 161 -2.82 -6.41 4.33
CA LEU A 161 -3.34 -7.78 4.51
C LEU A 161 -4.71 -8.00 3.86
N SER A 162 -4.95 -9.24 3.43
CA SER A 162 -6.21 -9.72 2.87
C SER A 162 -7.06 -10.54 3.85
N GLU A 163 -6.59 -10.72 5.08
CA GLU A 163 -7.26 -11.45 6.15
C GLU A 163 -8.15 -10.50 6.96
N VAL A 164 -9.46 -10.57 6.77
CA VAL A 164 -10.39 -9.55 7.27
C VAL A 164 -11.43 -10.19 8.17
N TRP A 165 -11.73 -9.52 9.27
CA TRP A 165 -12.87 -9.87 10.12
C TRP A 165 -14.10 -9.13 9.60
N PHE A 166 -15.23 -9.82 9.57
CA PHE A 166 -16.53 -9.29 9.17
C PHE A 166 -17.53 -9.45 10.31
N ASP A 167 -18.49 -8.54 10.34
CA ASP A 167 -19.68 -8.67 11.16
C ASP A 167 -20.77 -9.36 10.32
N ASN A 168 -21.07 -10.62 10.58
CA ASN A 168 -22.02 -11.41 9.78
C ASN A 168 -23.46 -10.90 9.84
N GLN A 169 -23.81 -10.11 10.85
CA GLN A 169 -25.13 -9.50 10.92
C GLN A 169 -25.32 -8.39 9.89
N THR A 170 -24.24 -7.64 9.60
CA THR A 170 -24.29 -6.46 8.73
C THR A 170 -23.62 -6.72 7.38
N GLY A 171 -22.77 -7.74 7.29
CA GLY A 171 -21.91 -8.01 6.14
C GLY A 171 -20.72 -7.06 6.02
N GLU A 172 -20.55 -6.12 6.95
CA GLU A 172 -19.50 -5.10 6.90
C GLU A 172 -18.20 -5.61 7.51
N ALA A 173 -17.07 -5.23 6.90
CA ALA A 173 -15.74 -5.50 7.45
C ALA A 173 -15.47 -4.71 8.73
N LEU A 174 -14.78 -5.34 9.67
CA LEU A 174 -14.24 -4.71 10.85
C LEU A 174 -12.89 -4.08 10.54
N TRP A 175 -12.64 -2.89 11.09
CA TRP A 175 -11.41 -2.15 10.78
C TRP A 175 -10.18 -2.69 11.50
N ARG A 176 -10.36 -3.60 12.48
CA ARG A 176 -9.30 -4.26 13.24
C ARG A 176 -9.74 -5.67 13.64
N ALA A 177 -8.82 -6.46 14.18
CA ALA A 177 -9.15 -7.67 14.88
C ALA A 177 -10.09 -7.38 16.07
N VAL A 178 -11.02 -8.29 16.32
CA VAL A 178 -11.99 -8.19 17.41
C VAL A 178 -11.28 -8.35 18.75
N PRO A 179 -11.46 -7.43 19.71
CA PRO A 179 -11.01 -7.64 21.07
C PRO A 179 -11.56 -8.93 21.66
N LEU A 180 -10.71 -9.70 22.37
CA LEU A 180 -11.10 -11.00 22.92
C LEU A 180 -12.37 -10.94 23.78
N LEU A 181 -12.54 -9.89 24.58
CA LEU A 181 -13.72 -9.70 25.45
C LEU A 181 -15.00 -9.37 24.68
N LEU A 182 -14.88 -8.91 23.42
CA LEU A 182 -16.00 -8.58 22.55
C LEU A 182 -16.24 -9.65 21.47
N PHE A 183 -15.40 -10.68 21.42
CA PHE A 183 -15.49 -11.71 20.41
C PHE A 183 -16.71 -12.60 20.64
N ASP A 184 -17.66 -12.51 19.71
CA ASP A 184 -18.77 -13.44 19.55
C ASP A 184 -18.58 -14.28 18.26
N PRO A 185 -18.41 -15.62 18.35
CA PRO A 185 -18.24 -16.50 17.20
C PRO A 185 -19.49 -16.63 16.31
N LYS A 186 -20.68 -16.25 16.80
CA LYS A 186 -21.91 -16.22 15.99
C LYS A 186 -22.01 -14.95 15.15
N ARG A 187 -21.22 -13.93 15.49
CA ARG A 187 -21.27 -12.60 14.88
C ARG A 187 -20.03 -12.30 14.05
N HIS A 188 -18.84 -12.58 14.58
CA HIS A 188 -17.58 -12.20 13.96
C HIS A 188 -17.03 -13.34 13.13
N GLU A 189 -16.93 -13.12 11.82
CA GLU A 189 -16.39 -14.09 10.87
C GLU A 189 -15.03 -13.64 10.37
N PHE A 190 -14.05 -14.54 10.43
CA PHE A 190 -12.79 -14.35 9.77
C PHE A 190 -12.85 -14.84 8.32
N ARG A 191 -12.40 -14.02 7.38
CA ARG A 191 -12.31 -14.39 5.95
C ARG A 191 -10.98 -14.00 5.32
N GLN A 192 -10.45 -14.92 4.51
CA GLN A 192 -9.45 -14.60 3.51
C GLN A 192 -10.18 -14.01 2.29
N THR A 193 -9.93 -12.73 2.00
CA THR A 193 -10.53 -12.03 0.87
C THR A 193 -9.92 -12.46 -0.48
N THR A 194 -10.68 -12.30 -1.55
CA THR A 194 -10.31 -12.70 -2.91
C THR A 194 -9.68 -11.56 -3.72
N VAL A 195 -9.01 -11.89 -4.82
CA VAL A 195 -8.46 -10.88 -5.73
C VAL A 195 -9.58 -9.98 -6.27
N SER A 196 -10.68 -10.55 -6.75
CA SER A 196 -11.80 -9.80 -7.35
C SER A 196 -12.43 -8.79 -6.38
N GLU A 197 -12.64 -9.16 -5.12
CA GLU A 197 -13.17 -8.24 -4.12
C GLU A 197 -12.21 -7.07 -3.87
N ASN A 198 -10.91 -7.36 -3.78
CA ASN A 198 -9.91 -6.32 -3.60
C ASN A 198 -9.79 -5.41 -4.84
N VAL A 199 -9.91 -5.94 -6.06
CA VAL A 199 -9.97 -5.15 -7.30
C VAL A 199 -11.16 -4.21 -7.27
N HIS A 200 -12.35 -4.72 -6.93
CA HIS A 200 -13.56 -3.92 -6.80
C HIS A 200 -13.35 -2.77 -5.80
N ASN A 201 -12.84 -3.08 -4.60
CA ASN A 201 -12.61 -2.08 -3.58
C ASN A 201 -11.58 -1.02 -4.00
N ILE A 202 -10.47 -1.42 -4.63
CA ILE A 202 -9.44 -0.49 -5.12
C ILE A 202 -10.03 0.47 -6.16
N LYS A 203 -10.79 -0.05 -7.14
CA LYS A 203 -11.46 0.78 -8.15
C LYS A 203 -12.44 1.74 -7.50
N ARG A 204 -13.27 1.24 -6.57
CA ARG A 204 -14.26 2.06 -5.85
C ARG A 204 -13.60 3.15 -5.01
N ILE A 205 -12.48 2.86 -4.35
CA ILE A 205 -11.68 3.86 -3.62
C ILE A 205 -11.23 4.97 -4.58
N ILE A 206 -10.69 4.61 -5.75
CA ILE A 206 -10.24 5.58 -6.76
C ILE A 206 -11.41 6.45 -7.23
N GLU A 207 -12.55 5.83 -7.57
CA GLU A 207 -13.75 6.53 -8.01
C GLU A 207 -14.25 7.52 -6.97
N ILE A 208 -14.35 7.12 -5.69
CA ILE A 208 -14.81 8.01 -4.62
C ILE A 208 -13.86 9.19 -4.45
N VAL A 209 -12.54 8.95 -4.44
CA VAL A 209 -11.56 10.04 -4.35
C VAL A 209 -11.71 10.98 -5.53
N GLN A 210 -11.76 10.47 -6.76
CA GLN A 210 -11.84 11.29 -7.97
C GLN A 210 -13.18 12.02 -8.10
N GLN A 211 -14.29 11.45 -7.61
CA GLN A 211 -15.60 12.11 -7.56
C GLN A 211 -15.57 13.38 -6.70
N HIS A 212 -14.82 13.38 -5.60
CA HIS A 212 -14.75 14.51 -4.66
C HIS A 212 -13.54 15.42 -4.89
N ARG A 213 -12.46 14.85 -5.44
CA ARG A 213 -11.18 15.52 -5.72
C ARG A 213 -10.64 15.07 -7.08
N PRO A 214 -11.21 15.54 -8.21
CA PRO A 214 -10.85 15.05 -9.55
C PRO A 214 -9.37 15.20 -9.90
N GLN A 215 -8.71 16.23 -9.34
CA GLN A 215 -7.29 16.51 -9.58
C GLN A 215 -6.36 15.81 -8.58
N ALA A 216 -6.89 15.16 -7.53
CA ALA A 216 -6.04 14.51 -6.53
C ALA A 216 -5.20 13.41 -7.18
N LYS A 217 -3.98 13.27 -6.69
CA LYS A 217 -3.09 12.18 -7.06
C LYS A 217 -3.24 11.05 -6.04
N ILE A 218 -3.27 9.82 -6.52
CA ILE A 218 -3.39 8.63 -5.67
C ILE A 218 -2.14 7.78 -5.87
N ILE A 219 -1.50 7.41 -4.77
CA ILE A 219 -0.36 6.49 -4.77
C ILE A 219 -0.74 5.29 -3.93
N PHE A 220 -0.92 4.14 -4.58
CA PHE A 220 -1.03 2.87 -3.87
C PHE A 220 0.35 2.30 -3.58
N THR A 221 0.48 1.60 -2.47
CA THR A 221 1.66 0.80 -2.16
C THR A 221 1.24 -0.44 -1.36
N LEU A 222 1.98 -1.53 -1.55
CA LEU A 222 1.80 -2.74 -0.75
C LEU A 222 2.85 -2.75 0.36
N SER A 223 2.40 -2.86 1.60
CA SER A 223 3.27 -2.85 2.78
C SER A 223 4.23 -4.04 2.75
N PRO A 224 5.54 -3.80 2.90
CA PRO A 224 6.55 -4.84 3.05
C PRO A 224 6.56 -5.53 4.41
N VAL A 225 5.85 -4.99 5.41
CA VAL A 225 5.77 -5.60 6.74
C VAL A 225 4.94 -6.90 6.65
N PRO A 226 5.50 -8.06 7.02
CA PRO A 226 4.78 -9.33 7.00
C PRO A 226 3.73 -9.40 8.12
N LEU A 227 2.77 -10.32 7.96
CA LEU A 227 1.82 -10.65 9.03
C LEU A 227 2.56 -11.05 10.31
N SER A 228 2.08 -10.58 11.46
CA SER A 228 2.55 -11.06 12.77
C SER A 228 1.97 -12.43 13.12
N ALA A 229 0.71 -12.66 12.74
CA ALA A 229 -0.03 -13.90 12.95
C ALA A 229 -1.08 -14.07 11.85
N THR A 230 -1.58 -15.29 11.71
CA THR A 230 -2.76 -15.63 10.90
C THR A 230 -3.77 -16.34 11.78
N PHE A 231 -5.05 -16.19 11.48
CA PHE A 231 -6.14 -16.94 12.12
C PHE A 231 -6.47 -18.24 11.37
N ARG A 232 -5.75 -18.52 10.28
CA ARG A 232 -5.89 -19.76 9.52
C ARG A 232 -5.10 -20.87 10.22
N ASP A 233 -5.57 -22.11 10.10
CA ASP A 233 -4.87 -23.29 10.58
C ASP A 233 -3.72 -23.71 9.64
N ILE A 234 -2.80 -22.77 9.38
CA ILE A 234 -1.59 -22.94 8.58
C ILE A 234 -0.46 -22.03 9.11
N PRO A 235 0.81 -22.28 8.75
CA PRO A 235 1.90 -21.40 9.15
C PRO A 235 1.74 -19.95 8.65
N CYS A 236 2.01 -18.99 9.53
CA CYS A 236 1.89 -17.54 9.24
C CYS A 236 2.68 -17.09 8.01
N LEU A 237 3.86 -17.68 7.76
CA LEU A 237 4.67 -17.35 6.58
C LEU A 237 3.95 -17.69 5.26
N ILE A 238 3.23 -18.82 5.23
CA ILE A 238 2.44 -19.26 4.06
C ILE A 238 1.20 -18.37 3.91
N ALA A 239 0.50 -18.09 5.01
CA ALA A 239 -0.63 -17.16 5.01
C ALA A 239 -0.23 -15.75 4.53
N ASN A 240 0.91 -15.25 4.97
CA ASN A 240 1.47 -13.97 4.53
C ASN A 240 1.77 -13.96 3.03
N SER A 241 2.34 -15.05 2.48
CA SER A 241 2.57 -15.16 1.04
C SER A 241 1.28 -15.05 0.23
N VAL A 242 0.23 -15.78 0.64
CA VAL A 242 -1.10 -15.68 0.03
C VAL A 242 -1.64 -14.24 0.15
N SER A 243 -1.54 -13.65 1.33
CA SER A 243 -2.07 -12.32 1.61
C SER A 243 -1.44 -11.22 0.77
N LYS A 244 -0.12 -11.20 0.66
CA LYS A 244 0.61 -10.24 -0.19
C LYS A 244 0.34 -10.50 -1.67
N SER A 245 0.28 -11.76 -2.10
CA SER A 245 0.01 -12.12 -3.49
C SER A 245 -1.38 -11.68 -3.93
N THR A 246 -2.42 -11.94 -3.12
CA THR A 246 -3.79 -11.51 -3.37
C THR A 246 -3.89 -10.00 -3.58
N LEU A 247 -3.31 -9.22 -2.67
CA LEU A 247 -3.32 -7.76 -2.77
C LEU A 247 -2.49 -7.25 -3.95
N ARG A 248 -1.35 -7.89 -4.25
CA ARG A 248 -0.50 -7.47 -5.36
C ARG A 248 -1.15 -7.74 -6.71
N CYS A 249 -1.82 -8.88 -6.88
CA CYS A 249 -2.62 -9.18 -8.06
C CYS A 249 -3.77 -8.18 -8.21
N ALA A 250 -4.47 -7.87 -7.11
CA ALA A 250 -5.58 -6.92 -7.14
C ALA A 250 -5.14 -5.50 -7.52
N LEU A 251 -4.01 -5.04 -6.99
CA LEU A 251 -3.40 -3.76 -7.38
C LEU A 251 -3.00 -3.76 -8.86
N ASP A 252 -2.37 -4.83 -9.35
CA ASP A 252 -2.00 -4.94 -10.77
C ASP A 252 -3.21 -4.78 -11.68
N GLU A 253 -4.24 -5.58 -11.41
CA GLU A 253 -5.43 -5.65 -12.25
C GLU A 253 -6.22 -4.34 -12.20
N ALA A 254 -6.36 -3.74 -11.02
CA ALA A 254 -7.07 -2.48 -10.86
C ALA A 254 -6.37 -1.33 -11.59
N LEU A 255 -5.04 -1.22 -11.52
CA LEU A 255 -4.30 -0.11 -12.12
C LEU A 255 -4.08 -0.31 -13.63
N ARG A 256 -3.90 -1.55 -14.08
CA ARG A 256 -3.74 -1.85 -15.51
C ARG A 256 -5.02 -1.65 -16.32
N SER A 257 -6.19 -1.91 -15.72
CA SER A 257 -7.48 -1.87 -16.44
C SER A 257 -8.15 -0.49 -16.48
N SER A 258 -7.57 0.53 -15.84
CA SER A 258 -8.34 1.71 -15.47
C SER A 258 -8.01 3.01 -16.21
N GLY A 259 -6.91 3.07 -16.97
CA GLY A 259 -6.56 4.26 -17.75
C GLY A 259 -6.36 5.54 -16.91
N TYR A 260 -6.23 5.43 -15.59
CA TYR A 260 -6.12 6.59 -14.70
C TYR A 260 -4.75 7.26 -14.86
N SER A 261 -4.74 8.54 -15.26
CA SER A 261 -3.50 9.32 -15.44
C SER A 261 -2.91 9.89 -14.14
N ASN A 262 -3.65 9.81 -13.03
CA ASN A 262 -3.30 10.36 -11.72
C ASN A 262 -3.22 9.30 -10.61
N VAL A 263 -3.13 8.01 -10.97
CA VAL A 263 -3.03 6.91 -10.02
C VAL A 263 -1.73 6.14 -10.27
N TYR A 264 -0.96 5.92 -9.21
CA TYR A 264 0.38 5.34 -9.28
C TYR A 264 0.52 4.17 -8.32
N TYR A 265 1.45 3.26 -8.62
CA TYR A 265 1.90 2.23 -7.70
C TYR A 265 3.35 2.47 -7.29
N PHE A 266 3.60 2.62 -6.00
CA PHE A 266 4.95 2.61 -5.44
C PHE A 266 5.28 1.19 -4.92
N PRO A 267 6.28 0.50 -5.50
CA PRO A 267 6.54 -0.92 -5.24
C PRO A 267 7.38 -1.16 -3.97
N SER A 268 6.92 -0.65 -2.82
CA SER A 268 7.68 -0.79 -1.56
C SER A 268 7.82 -2.25 -1.10
N TYR A 269 6.81 -3.09 -1.36
CA TYR A 269 6.86 -4.53 -1.10
C TYR A 269 8.03 -5.20 -1.85
N GLU A 270 8.12 -4.97 -3.15
CA GLU A 270 9.14 -5.56 -4.01
C GLU A 270 10.53 -5.01 -3.68
N LEU A 271 10.64 -3.69 -3.44
CA LEU A 271 11.90 -3.07 -3.03
C LEU A 271 12.44 -3.69 -1.75
N VAL A 272 11.62 -3.94 -0.74
CA VAL A 272 12.09 -4.59 0.50
C VAL A 272 12.43 -6.05 0.25
N THR A 273 11.52 -6.80 -0.37
CA THR A 273 11.61 -8.26 -0.41
C THR A 273 12.59 -8.79 -1.44
N SER A 274 12.86 -8.02 -2.50
CA SER A 274 13.67 -8.46 -3.63
C SER A 274 14.93 -7.62 -3.83
N ALA A 275 14.93 -6.33 -3.45
CA ALA A 275 16.09 -5.47 -3.69
C ALA A 275 17.14 -5.48 -2.57
N LEU A 276 16.76 -5.88 -1.36
CA LEU A 276 17.60 -5.67 -0.18
C LEU A 276 17.94 -6.99 0.51
N LYS A 277 19.19 -7.11 0.96
CA LYS A 277 19.63 -8.23 1.78
C LYS A 277 19.25 -7.99 3.25
N ASN A 278 18.60 -8.99 3.85
CA ASN A 278 18.20 -9.03 5.25
C ASN A 278 17.46 -7.76 5.74
N PRO A 279 16.36 -7.34 5.10
CA PRO A 279 15.78 -6.01 5.32
C PRO A 279 15.09 -5.82 6.68
N PHE A 280 14.88 -6.92 7.42
CA PHE A 280 14.18 -6.92 8.70
C PHE A 280 15.16 -6.88 9.88
N LYS A 281 14.65 -6.54 11.06
CA LYS A 281 15.32 -6.72 12.34
C LYS A 281 15.27 -8.20 12.75
N GLU A 282 15.86 -8.52 13.89
CA GLU A 282 15.89 -9.87 14.48
C GLU A 282 14.52 -10.54 14.63
N ASP A 283 13.43 -9.77 14.69
CA ASP A 283 12.06 -10.29 14.77
C ASP A 283 11.47 -10.74 13.41
N ASN A 284 12.23 -10.65 12.31
CA ASN A 284 11.81 -10.96 10.94
C ASN A 284 10.57 -10.22 10.45
N ARG A 285 10.19 -9.10 11.10
CA ARG A 285 8.98 -8.34 10.78
C ARG A 285 9.22 -6.86 10.65
N HIS A 286 9.84 -6.24 11.64
CA HIS A 286 10.09 -4.81 11.61
C HIS A 286 11.25 -4.52 10.69
N ILE A 287 11.06 -3.59 9.77
CA ILE A 287 12.08 -3.20 8.80
C ILE A 287 13.18 -2.41 9.53
N ARG A 288 14.45 -2.63 9.17
CA ARG A 288 15.56 -1.88 9.74
C ARG A 288 15.44 -0.39 9.40
N LYS A 289 15.95 0.48 10.28
CA LYS A 289 15.81 1.94 10.12
C LYS A 289 16.49 2.46 8.86
N ASP A 290 17.67 1.94 8.55
CA ASP A 290 18.44 2.30 7.37
C ASP A 290 17.74 1.86 6.08
N VAL A 291 17.10 0.69 6.09
CA VAL A 291 16.26 0.22 4.97
C VAL A 291 15.05 1.11 4.75
N VAL A 292 14.33 1.46 5.82
CA VAL A 292 13.21 2.41 5.74
C VAL A 292 13.70 3.73 5.14
N GLN A 293 14.83 4.27 5.61
CA GLN A 293 15.38 5.52 5.10
C GLN A 293 15.69 5.45 3.60
N SER A 294 16.30 4.37 3.11
CA SER A 294 16.58 4.17 1.69
C SER A 294 15.31 4.14 0.85
N ILE A 295 14.28 3.42 1.28
CA ILE A 295 13.01 3.32 0.54
C ILE A 295 12.27 4.66 0.53
N MET A 296 12.28 5.37 1.66
CA MET A 296 11.68 6.71 1.72
C MET A 296 12.42 7.72 0.85
N HIS A 297 13.74 7.59 0.73
CA HIS A 297 14.51 8.41 -0.20
C HIS A 297 14.16 8.10 -1.66
N ILE A 298 14.00 6.82 -2.01
CA ILE A 298 13.52 6.41 -3.34
C ILE A 298 12.11 6.97 -3.59
N PHE A 299 11.20 6.94 -2.61
CA PHE A 299 9.88 7.56 -2.72
C PHE A 299 9.98 9.07 -2.98
N GLU A 300 10.80 9.78 -2.18
CA GLU A 300 11.04 11.22 -2.34
C GLU A 300 11.53 11.55 -3.74
N GLN A 301 12.57 10.85 -4.24
CA GLN A 301 13.11 11.02 -5.60
C GLN A 301 12.15 10.60 -6.73
N SER A 302 11.14 9.80 -6.41
CA SER A 302 10.14 9.32 -7.37
C SER A 302 8.99 10.30 -7.55
N TYR A 303 8.54 10.94 -6.47
CA TYR A 303 7.29 11.70 -6.47
C TYR A 303 7.43 13.17 -6.05
N CYS A 304 8.50 13.57 -5.36
CA CYS A 304 8.62 14.91 -4.81
C CYS A 304 9.53 15.84 -5.62
N CYS A 305 9.05 17.06 -5.90
CA CYS A 305 9.75 18.04 -6.75
C CYS A 305 11.04 18.55 -6.11
N ASP A 306 11.07 18.68 -4.78
CA ASP A 306 12.22 19.19 -4.02
C ASP A 306 13.27 18.10 -3.70
N ALA A 307 13.12 16.90 -4.25
CA ALA A 307 14.02 15.79 -3.99
C ALA A 307 15.42 16.05 -4.58
N PRO A 308 16.50 15.59 -3.92
CA PRO A 308 17.82 15.56 -4.54
C PRO A 308 17.77 14.78 -5.86
N LYS A 309 18.41 15.30 -6.92
CA LYS A 309 18.43 14.66 -8.24
C LYS A 309 18.88 13.19 -8.13
N ARG A 310 18.29 12.34 -8.97
CA ARG A 310 18.73 10.95 -9.14
C ARG A 310 20.16 11.00 -9.66
N PHE A 311 21.11 10.51 -8.89
CA PHE A 311 22.48 10.27 -9.38
C PHE A 311 22.53 8.95 -10.15
#